data_AF-A0A820RTR4-F1
#
_entry.id   AF-A0A820RTR4-F1
#
_cell.length_a   1.000
_cell.length_b   1.000
_cell.length_c   1.000
_cell.angle_alpha   90.00
_cell.angle_beta   90.00
_cell.angle_gamma   90.00
#
_symmetry.space_group_name_H-M   'P 1'
#
loop_
_entity.id
_entity.type
_entity.pdbx_description
1 polymer ?
#
loop_
_entity_poly.entity_id
_entity_poly.type
_entity_poly.pdbx_seq_one_letter_code
_entity_poly.pdbx_strand_id
1 'polypeptide(L)'
;MITTSGTLVGYSADFRNSKTAGVHVGCSITKQLKDDLFIHNCDMTRGASGGPIFANWNGSPYIYALNVAEFRHGGDQSLQIWNFNDNEANVAMWSAELMTKINSLKQS
;
A
#
# COMPACT_ATOMS: atom_id res chain seq x y z
N MET A 1 6.59 -5.45 16.47
CA MET A 1 6.38 -5.38 15.00
C MET A 1 7.56 -4.63 14.43
N ILE A 2 8.35 -5.25 13.55
CA ILE A 2 9.41 -4.54 12.83
C ILE A 2 8.72 -3.71 11.76
N THR A 3 8.79 -2.39 11.85
CA THR A 3 8.40 -1.48 10.78
C THR A 3 9.43 -1.58 9.66
N THR A 4 9.14 -2.41 8.66
CA THR A 4 9.98 -2.48 7.45
C THR A 4 9.76 -1.21 6.64
N SER A 5 10.83 -0.43 6.45
CA SER A 5 10.82 0.70 5.53
C SER A 5 10.62 0.20 4.11
N GLY A 6 9.63 0.75 3.41
CA GLY A 6 9.17 0.32 2.10
C GLY A 6 9.28 1.40 1.05
N THR A 7 9.28 0.98 -0.21
CA THR A 7 9.18 1.83 -1.39
C THR A 7 7.92 1.50 -2.16
N LEU A 8 6.95 2.41 -2.20
CA LEU A 8 5.75 2.25 -3.03
C LEU A 8 5.99 2.83 -4.42
N VAL A 9 5.59 2.09 -5.45
CA VAL A 9 5.61 2.54 -6.85
C VAL A 9 4.20 2.44 -7.43
N GLY A 10 3.73 3.48 -8.11
CA GLY A 10 2.37 3.51 -8.66
C GLY A 10 2.09 4.71 -9.56
N TYR A 11 0.97 4.64 -10.29
CA TYR A 11 0.50 5.70 -11.20
C TYR A 11 -0.49 6.64 -10.50
N SER A 12 -0.03 7.27 -9.43
CA SER A 12 -0.82 8.20 -8.60
C SER A 12 -1.38 9.37 -9.41
N ALA A 13 -2.67 9.71 -9.23
CA ALA A 13 -3.34 10.74 -10.02
C ALA A 13 -2.81 12.16 -9.78
N ASP A 14 -2.34 12.44 -8.57
CA ASP A 14 -1.69 13.68 -8.16
C ASP A 14 -0.25 13.80 -8.67
N PHE A 15 0.38 12.69 -9.08
CA PHE A 15 1.72 12.70 -9.68
C PHE A 15 1.65 12.68 -11.21
N ARG A 16 1.98 13.81 -11.84
CA ARG A 16 2.05 13.95 -13.31
C ARG A 16 0.77 13.46 -14.03
N ASN A 17 -0.39 13.55 -13.38
CA ASN A 17 -1.69 13.08 -13.88
C ASN A 17 -1.67 11.59 -14.31
N SER A 18 -1.06 10.71 -13.51
CA SER A 18 -0.91 9.27 -13.80
C SER A 18 -0.20 8.93 -15.12
N LYS A 19 0.47 9.88 -15.79
CA LYS A 19 1.14 9.62 -17.08
C LYS A 19 2.47 8.87 -16.95
N THR A 20 3.00 8.81 -15.74
CA THR A 20 4.23 8.09 -15.41
C THR A 20 4.15 7.57 -13.98
N ALA A 21 4.86 6.50 -13.68
CA ALA A 21 4.96 5.98 -12.32
C ALA A 21 5.69 6.99 -11.42
N GLY A 22 5.14 7.22 -10.23
CA GLY A 22 5.80 7.90 -9.12
C GLY A 22 6.40 6.88 -8.15
N VAL A 23 7.27 7.37 -7.26
CA VAL A 23 7.95 6.55 -6.25
C VAL A 23 7.90 7.26 -4.90
N HIS A 24 7.39 6.58 -3.87
CA HIS A 24 7.47 7.02 -2.48
C HIS A 24 8.43 6.11 -1.72
N VAL A 25 9.59 6.65 -1.34
CA VAL A 25 10.64 5.93 -0.61
C VAL A 25 10.54 6.22 0.88
N GLY A 26 10.76 5.23 1.72
CA GLY A 26 10.87 5.42 3.17
C GLY A 26 9.55 5.31 3.93
N CYS A 27 8.46 4.94 3.25
CA CYS A 27 7.19 4.68 3.94
C CYS A 27 7.28 3.44 4.83
N SER A 28 6.26 3.17 5.63
CA SER A 28 6.15 1.97 6.44
C SER A 28 4.68 1.57 6.56
N ILE A 29 4.46 0.25 6.66
CA ILE A 29 3.19 -0.29 7.15
C ILE A 29 3.17 -0.09 8.66
N THR A 30 2.14 0.59 9.16
CA THR A 30 2.12 1.11 10.54
C THR A 30 1.25 0.28 11.47
N LYS A 31 0.07 -0.16 11.02
CA LYS A 31 -0.93 -0.81 11.89
C LYS A 31 -1.85 -1.73 11.10
N GLN A 32 -2.36 -2.77 11.75
CA GLN A 32 -3.41 -3.62 11.20
C GLN A 32 -4.76 -2.88 11.26
N LEU A 33 -5.49 -2.83 10.14
CA LEU A 33 -6.81 -2.24 10.04
C LEU A 33 -7.90 -3.27 10.38
N LYS A 34 -7.93 -4.37 9.62
CA LYS A 34 -8.89 -5.47 9.77
C LYS A 34 -8.39 -6.68 8.98
N ASP A 35 -8.49 -7.88 9.54
CA ASP A 35 -8.08 -9.13 8.90
C ASP A 35 -6.66 -8.97 8.30
N ASP A 36 -6.48 -9.25 7.00
CA ASP A 36 -5.18 -9.16 6.32
C ASP A 36 -4.88 -7.77 5.73
N LEU A 37 -5.60 -6.74 6.17
CA LEU A 37 -5.45 -5.35 5.70
C LEU A 37 -4.73 -4.51 6.75
N PHE A 38 -3.77 -3.71 6.29
CA PHE A 38 -2.89 -2.91 7.12
C PHE A 38 -2.82 -1.48 6.59
N ILE A 39 -2.78 -0.46 7.44
CA ILE A 39 -2.54 0.92 7.00
C ILE A 39 -1.05 1.20 6.82
N HIS A 40 -0.72 2.10 5.90
CA HIS A 40 0.64 2.59 5.68
C HIS A 40 0.68 4.09 5.41
N ASN A 41 1.85 4.69 5.63
CA ASN A 41 2.05 6.13 5.55
C ASN A 41 2.61 6.63 4.21
N CYS A 42 2.40 5.89 3.11
CA CYS A 42 2.65 6.48 1.80
C CYS A 42 1.45 7.36 1.41
N ASP A 43 1.74 8.49 0.80
CA ASP A 43 0.74 9.48 0.37
C ASP A 43 0.46 9.42 -1.14
N MET A 44 0.31 8.22 -1.73
CA MET A 44 -0.18 8.12 -3.10
C MET A 44 -1.70 8.13 -3.09
N THR A 45 -2.31 8.72 -4.12
CA THR A 45 -3.76 8.82 -4.28
C THR A 45 -4.28 7.79 -5.27
N ARG A 46 -5.56 7.90 -5.64
CA ARG A 46 -6.21 7.08 -6.69
C ARG A 46 -5.32 6.84 -7.90
N GLY A 47 -5.39 5.63 -8.45
CA GLY A 47 -4.54 5.18 -9.56
C GLY A 47 -3.26 4.47 -9.11
N ALA A 48 -2.82 4.66 -7.86
CA ALA A 48 -1.73 3.86 -7.29
C ALA A 48 -2.17 2.49 -6.74
N SER A 49 -3.47 2.17 -6.77
CA SER A 49 -3.99 0.86 -6.36
C SER A 49 -3.40 -0.27 -7.24
N GLY A 50 -3.05 -1.39 -6.61
CA GLY A 50 -2.27 -2.47 -7.21
C GLY A 50 -0.75 -2.21 -7.23
N GLY A 51 -0.30 -1.01 -6.87
CA GLY A 51 1.11 -0.66 -6.82
C GLY A 51 1.90 -1.51 -5.81
N PRO A 52 3.06 -2.05 -6.18
CA PRO A 52 3.90 -2.82 -5.27
C PRO A 52 4.56 -1.93 -4.22
N ILE A 53 4.63 -2.45 -3.00
CA ILE A 53 5.49 -1.93 -1.94
C ILE A 53 6.70 -2.86 -1.84
N PHE A 54 7.88 -2.31 -2.11
CA PHE A 54 9.15 -3.04 -2.06
C PHE A 54 9.83 -2.88 -0.72
N ALA A 55 10.41 -3.97 -0.22
CA ALA A 55 11.36 -3.98 0.89
C ALA A 55 12.70 -4.46 0.36
N ASN A 56 13.79 -3.93 0.91
CA ASN A 56 15.11 -4.44 0.62
C ASN A 56 15.45 -5.57 1.60
N TRP A 57 15.66 -6.78 1.08
CA TRP A 57 16.13 -7.92 1.86
C TRP A 57 17.48 -8.36 1.29
N ASN A 58 18.54 -8.24 2.08
CA ASN A 58 19.91 -8.65 1.73
C ASN A 58 20.41 -8.03 0.41
N GLY A 59 20.05 -6.78 0.13
CA GLY A 59 20.46 -6.07 -1.09
C GLY A 59 19.55 -6.29 -2.30
N SER A 60 18.53 -7.14 -2.19
CA SER A 60 17.58 -7.43 -3.25
C SER A 60 16.20 -6.85 -2.93
N PRO A 61 15.53 -6.18 -3.89
CA PRO A 61 14.17 -5.69 -3.70
C PRO A 61 13.15 -6.83 -3.83
N TYR A 62 12.25 -6.95 -2.85
CA TYR A 62 11.12 -7.88 -2.89
C TYR A 62 9.82 -7.11 -2.75
N ILE A 63 8.82 -7.49 -3.56
CA ILE A 63 7.44 -7.06 -3.33
C ILE A 63 6.97 -7.80 -2.07
N TYR A 64 6.80 -7.05 -1.00
CA TYR A 64 6.40 -7.62 0.30
C TYR A 64 4.96 -7.25 0.68
N ALA A 65 4.41 -6.22 0.04
CA ALA A 65 3.02 -5.83 0.15
C ALA A 65 2.52 -5.16 -1.15
N LEU A 66 1.21 -5.03 -1.28
CA LEU A 66 0.54 -4.32 -2.36
C LEU A 66 -0.32 -3.21 -1.76
N ASN A 67 -0.31 -2.03 -2.37
CA ASN A 67 -1.29 -0.97 -2.08
C ASN A 67 -2.64 -1.37 -2.68
N VAL A 68 -3.67 -1.59 -1.86
CA VAL A 68 -4.94 -2.21 -2.30
C VAL A 68 -6.16 -1.30 -2.14
N ALA A 69 -6.14 -0.34 -1.22
CA ALA A 69 -7.29 0.52 -0.95
C ALA A 69 -6.90 1.82 -0.22
N GLU A 70 -7.89 2.68 -0.02
CA GLU A 70 -7.83 3.83 0.87
C GLU A 70 -8.81 3.62 2.02
N PHE A 71 -8.38 3.80 3.26
CA PHE A 71 -9.24 3.86 4.44
C PHE A 71 -9.62 5.33 4.68
N ARG A 72 -10.91 5.64 4.68
CA ARG A 72 -11.43 7.02 4.66
C ARG A 72 -12.35 7.39 5.82
N HIS A 73 -12.44 6.54 6.85
CA HIS A 73 -13.33 6.72 8.02
C HIS A 73 -14.73 7.33 7.72
N GLY A 74 -15.40 6.84 6.67
CA GLY A 74 -16.73 7.32 6.27
C GLY A 74 -16.76 8.47 5.26
N GLY A 75 -15.61 8.91 4.73
CA GLY A 75 -15.53 9.88 3.64
C GLY A 75 -15.65 9.27 2.23
N ASP A 76 -16.34 9.97 1.34
CA ASP A 76 -16.60 9.51 -0.04
C ASP A 76 -15.51 9.92 -1.05
N GLN A 77 -14.65 10.88 -0.70
CA GLN A 77 -13.62 11.41 -1.59
C GLN A 77 -12.28 10.67 -1.45
N SER A 78 -11.50 10.63 -2.54
CA SER A 78 -10.12 10.13 -2.47
C SER A 78 -9.27 10.94 -1.50
N LEU A 79 -8.40 10.25 -0.77
CA LEU A 79 -7.48 10.89 0.15
C LEU A 79 -6.57 11.86 -0.61
N GLN A 80 -6.64 13.14 -0.26
CA GLN A 80 -5.62 14.15 -0.55
C GLN A 80 -5.14 14.70 0.79
N ILE A 81 -4.44 13.85 1.53
CA ILE A 81 -4.09 14.11 2.92
C ILE A 81 -2.66 14.63 2.99
N TRP A 82 -2.50 15.89 3.38
CA TRP A 82 -1.17 16.50 3.52
C TRP A 82 -0.34 15.87 4.65
N ASN A 83 -0.99 15.17 5.58
CA ASN A 83 -0.35 14.46 6.68
C ASN A 83 -1.02 13.10 6.90
N PHE A 84 -0.20 12.08 7.15
CA PHE A 84 -0.68 10.76 7.53
C PHE A 84 -1.55 10.81 8.80
N ASN A 85 -2.67 10.09 8.77
CA ASN A 85 -3.61 9.95 9.87
C ASN A 85 -4.10 8.51 9.92
N ASP A 86 -4.14 7.88 11.09
CA ASP A 86 -4.65 6.50 11.23
C ASP A 86 -6.11 6.34 10.79
N ASN A 87 -6.89 7.43 10.76
CA ASN A 87 -8.28 7.42 10.31
C ASN A 87 -8.42 7.63 8.78
N GLU A 88 -7.36 8.08 8.12
CA GLU A 88 -7.33 8.43 6.70
C GLU A 88 -5.98 8.00 6.14
N ALA A 89 -5.89 6.78 5.62
CA ALA A 89 -4.61 6.18 5.24
C ALA A 89 -4.76 5.27 4.02
N ASN A 90 -3.68 5.10 3.27
CA ASN A 90 -3.61 4.02 2.30
C ASN A 90 -3.51 2.67 3.01
N VAL A 91 -4.05 1.64 2.35
CA VAL A 91 -4.17 0.28 2.88
C VAL A 91 -3.37 -0.67 2.03
N ALA A 92 -2.55 -1.47 2.70
CA ALA A 92 -1.75 -2.53 2.14
C ALA A 92 -2.30 -3.91 2.50
N MET A 93 -1.99 -4.88 1.65
CA MET A 93 -2.06 -6.31 1.94
C MET A 93 -0.67 -6.91 1.78
N TRP A 94 -0.21 -7.70 2.73
CA TRP A 94 1.07 -8.41 2.59
C TRP A 94 0.99 -9.40 1.42
N SER A 95 2.07 -9.50 0.64
CA SER A 95 2.12 -10.42 -0.50
C SER A 95 1.94 -11.87 -0.07
N ALA A 96 2.41 -12.24 1.12
CA ALA A 96 2.21 -13.57 1.69
C ALA A 96 0.72 -13.90 1.89
N GLU A 97 -0.07 -12.96 2.43
CA GLU A 97 -1.51 -13.17 2.66
C GLU A 97 -2.29 -13.27 1.35
N LEU A 98 -1.92 -12.47 0.35
CA LEU A 98 -2.48 -12.62 -1.00
C LEU A 98 -2.21 -14.03 -1.56
N MET A 99 -0.99 -14.54 -1.40
CA MET A 99 -0.65 -15.88 -1.88
C MET A 99 -1.43 -16.98 -1.15
N THR A 100 -1.64 -16.84 0.17
CA THR A 100 -2.50 -17.75 0.94
C THR A 100 -3.91 -17.80 0.35
N LYS A 101 -4.52 -16.64 0.05
CA LYS A 101 -5.86 -16.54 -0.55
C LYS A 101 -5.92 -17.10 -1.97
N ILE A 102 -4.92 -16.81 -2.81
CA ILE A 102 -4.86 -17.36 -4.17
C ILE A 102 -4.76 -18.89 -4.12
N ASN A 103 -3.95 -19.43 -3.20
CA ASN A 103 -3.75 -20.87 -3.08
C ASN A 103 -4.98 -21.59 -2.54
N SER A 104 -5.79 -20.97 -1.67
CA SER A 104 -7.05 -21.57 -1.21
C SER A 104 -8.08 -21.66 -2.34
N LEU A 105 -8.13 -20.66 -3.23
CA LEU A 105 -9.02 -20.66 -4.41
C LEU A 105 -8.62 -21.70 -5.48
N LYS A 106 -7.37 -22.16 -5.50
CA LYS A 106 -6.95 -23.24 -6.42
C LYS A 106 -7.37 -24.64 -5.96
N GLN A 107 -7.77 -24.77 -4.70
CA GLN A 107 -8.14 -26.04 -4.08
C GLN A 107 -9.67 -26.26 -4.04
N SER A 108 -10.44 -25.27 -4.49
CA SER A 108 -11.90 -25.32 -4.66
C SER A 108 -12.30 -25.72 -6.07
#